data_AF-A0A1C5PZ28-F1
#
_entry.id   AF-A0A1C5PZ28-F1
#
_cell.length_a   1.000
_cell.length_b   1.000
_cell.length_c   1.000
_cell.angle_alpha   90.00
_cell.angle_beta   90.00
_cell.angle_gamma   90.00
#
_symmetry.space_group_name_H-M   'P 1'
#
loop_
_entity.id
_entity.type
_entity.pdbx_description
1 polymer ?
#
loop_
_entity_poly.entity_id
_entity_poly.type
_entity_poly.pdbx_seq_one_letter_code
_entity_poly.pdbx_strand_id
1 'polypeptide(L)'
;MLTIRIILAPDSGTVNLLSRRTGPDGKVRLQEKRPGAIGLFEARLPDLYYYADCAVKASNVAAIEISGNCPQHVSTIALLGDVEAVRHSLGVIRQLEAEGGKDEI
;
A
#
# COMPACT_ATOMS: atom_id res chain seq x y z
N MET A 1 12.98 5.77 -5.00
CA MET A 1 13.24 4.35 -4.61
C MET A 1 11.94 3.80 -4.10
N LEU A 2 11.30 3.02 -4.96
CA LEU A 2 9.98 2.46 -4.75
C LEU A 2 10.06 0.94 -4.78
N THR A 3 9.60 0.29 -3.72
CA THR A 3 9.46 -1.19 -3.69
C THR A 3 7.98 -1.53 -3.69
N ILE A 4 7.52 -2.33 -4.66
CA ILE A 4 6.12 -2.80 -4.72
C ILE A 4 6.04 -4.32 -4.66
N ARG A 5 5.09 -4.84 -3.89
CA ARG A 5 4.68 -6.26 -3.87
C ARG A 5 3.16 -6.40 -3.87
N ILE A 6 2.67 -7.54 -4.33
CA ILE A 6 1.24 -7.88 -4.27
C ILE A 6 1.09 -9.28 -3.67
N ILE A 7 0.15 -9.43 -2.75
CA ILE A 7 -0.24 -10.69 -2.14
C ILE A 7 -1.66 -10.98 -2.60
N LEU A 8 -1.87 -12.11 -3.28
CA LEU A 8 -3.18 -12.54 -3.76
C LEU A 8 -3.82 -13.48 -2.72
N ALA A 9 -5.11 -13.31 -2.48
CA ALA A 9 -5.90 -14.14 -1.56
C ALA A 9 -5.17 -14.42 -0.23
N PRO A 10 -4.72 -13.38 0.51
CA PRO A 10 -3.89 -13.54 1.70
C PRO A 10 -4.57 -14.45 2.72
N ASP A 11 -3.82 -15.37 3.32
CA ASP A 11 -4.33 -16.23 4.39
C ASP A 11 -4.53 -15.44 5.70
N SER A 12 -5.25 -16.06 6.64
CA SER A 12 -5.50 -15.46 7.95
C SER A 12 -4.22 -15.20 8.74
N GLY A 13 -3.17 -16.03 8.54
CA GLY A 13 -1.86 -15.82 9.16
C GLY A 13 -1.22 -14.50 8.72
N THR A 14 -1.23 -14.23 7.42
CA THR A 14 -0.70 -13.03 6.78
C THR A 14 -1.48 -11.79 7.21
N VAL A 15 -2.82 -11.86 7.21
CA VAL A 15 -3.66 -10.76 7.69
C VAL A 15 -3.39 -10.46 9.16
N ASN A 16 -3.25 -11.50 9.99
CA ASN A 16 -2.93 -11.36 11.40
C ASN A 16 -1.55 -10.73 11.62
N LEU A 17 -0.54 -11.10 10.83
CA LEU A 17 0.79 -10.48 10.88
C LEU A 17 0.72 -8.99 10.56
N LEU A 18 0.02 -8.60 9.50
CA LEU A 18 -0.17 -7.21 9.12
C LEU A 18 -0.90 -6.41 10.21
N SER A 19 -1.97 -6.98 10.78
CA SER A 19 -2.77 -6.31 11.81
C SER A 19 -2.00 -5.92 13.08
N ARG A 20 -0.88 -6.60 13.38
CA ARG A 20 0.01 -6.31 14.52
C ARG A 20 0.90 -5.08 14.28
N ARG A 21 0.98 -4.65 13.02
CA ARG A 21 1.81 -3.54 12.55
C ARG A 21 0.97 -2.36 12.07
N THR A 22 -0.34 -2.43 12.20
CA THR A 22 -1.26 -1.33 11.85
C THR A 22 -1.83 -0.69 13.09
N GLY A 23 -2.22 0.58 13.01
CA GLY A 23 -3.01 1.23 14.04
C GLY A 23 -4.40 0.57 14.24
N PRO A 24 -5.16 0.99 15.28
CA PRO A 24 -6.49 0.43 15.58
C PRO A 24 -7.45 0.41 14.38
N ASP A 25 -7.48 1.50 13.61
CA ASP A 25 -8.36 1.62 12.42
C ASP A 25 -7.95 0.66 11.30
N GLY A 26 -6.65 0.48 11.09
CA GLY A 26 -6.12 -0.46 10.10
C GLY A 26 -6.43 -1.91 10.46
N LYS A 27 -6.40 -2.23 11.77
CA LYS A 27 -6.78 -3.55 12.27
C LYS A 27 -8.26 -3.84 12.01
N VAL A 28 -9.14 -2.88 12.28
CA VAL A 28 -10.59 -3.02 11.99
C VAL A 28 -10.80 -3.30 10.50
N ARG A 29 -10.18 -2.51 9.61
CA ARG A 29 -10.31 -2.71 8.16
C ARG A 29 -9.80 -4.07 7.66
N LEU A 30 -8.72 -4.58 8.23
CA LEU A 30 -8.19 -5.90 7.91
C LEU A 30 -9.09 -7.05 8.38
N GLN A 31 -9.90 -6.82 9.42
CA GLN A 31 -10.76 -7.83 10.05
C GLN A 31 -12.20 -7.82 9.54
N GLU A 32 -12.74 -6.67 9.14
CA GLU A 32 -14.12 -6.51 8.67
C GLU A 32 -14.37 -7.25 7.35
N LYS A 33 -13.41 -7.21 6.42
CA LYS A 33 -13.52 -7.87 5.12
C LYS A 33 -12.16 -8.42 4.71
N ARG A 34 -12.09 -9.74 4.51
CA ARG A 34 -10.87 -10.37 3.97
C ARG A 34 -10.64 -9.82 2.55
N PRO A 35 -9.54 -9.12 2.29
CA PRO A 35 -9.32 -8.52 0.98
C PRO A 35 -8.98 -9.61 -0.05
N GLY A 36 -9.41 -9.41 -1.31
CA GLY A 36 -9.04 -10.29 -2.42
C GLY A 36 -7.55 -10.20 -2.76
N ALA A 37 -6.94 -9.03 -2.54
CA ALA A 37 -5.51 -8.81 -2.62
C ALA A 37 -5.03 -7.73 -1.65
N ILE A 38 -3.74 -7.79 -1.32
CA ILE A 38 -3.04 -6.73 -0.57
C ILE A 38 -1.88 -6.25 -1.44
N GLY A 39 -1.91 -4.98 -1.83
CA GLY A 39 -0.78 -4.29 -2.43
C GLY A 39 0.10 -3.72 -1.33
N LEU A 40 1.41 -3.88 -1.42
CA LEU A 40 2.37 -3.27 -0.52
C LEU A 40 3.28 -2.37 -1.32
N PHE A 41 3.47 -1.14 -0.86
CA PHE A 41 4.51 -0.28 -1.41
C PHE A 41 5.28 0.45 -0.31
N GLU A 42 6.59 0.51 -0.49
CA GLU A 42 7.53 1.24 0.35
C GLU A 42 8.11 2.39 -0.46
N ALA A 43 8.12 3.59 0.12
CA ALA A 43 8.61 4.81 -0.51
C ALA A 43 9.11 5.81 0.55
N ARG A 44 9.71 6.92 0.08
CA ARG A 44 10.05 8.06 0.96
C ARG A 44 8.79 8.71 1.50
N LEU A 45 8.81 9.26 2.72
CA LEU A 45 7.59 9.78 3.38
C LEU A 45 6.71 10.73 2.52
N PRO A 46 7.24 11.75 1.80
CA PRO A 46 6.39 12.57 0.94
C PRO A 46 5.77 11.78 -0.22
N ASP A 47 6.60 11.00 -0.93
CA ASP A 47 6.18 10.14 -2.04
C ASP A 47 5.16 9.10 -1.57
N LEU A 48 5.32 8.57 -0.36
CA LEU A 48 4.46 7.57 0.25
C LEU A 48 3.03 8.07 0.35
N TYR A 49 2.83 9.26 0.90
CA TYR A 49 1.49 9.85 1.05
C TYR A 49 0.92 10.33 -0.29
N TYR A 50 1.76 10.85 -1.18
CA TYR A 50 1.34 11.21 -2.54
C TYR A 50 0.82 9.99 -3.30
N TYR A 51 1.61 8.91 -3.34
CA TYR A 51 1.22 7.66 -3.99
C TYR A 51 0.00 7.01 -3.35
N ALA A 52 -0.16 7.09 -2.02
CA ALA A 52 -1.34 6.59 -1.34
C ALA A 52 -2.62 7.31 -1.76
N ASP A 53 -2.57 8.64 -1.81
CA ASP A 53 -3.70 9.48 -2.23
C ASP A 53 -4.10 9.18 -3.69
N CYS A 54 -3.12 9.13 -4.60
CA CYS A 54 -3.37 8.76 -5.99
C CYS A 54 -3.93 7.33 -6.13
N ALA A 55 -3.42 6.38 -5.36
CA ALA A 55 -3.85 4.98 -5.41
C ALA A 55 -5.30 4.79 -4.98
N VAL A 56 -5.74 5.47 -3.92
CA VAL A 56 -7.13 5.42 -3.42
C VAL A 56 -8.09 6.15 -4.37
N LYS A 57 -7.64 7.22 -5.04
CA LYS A 57 -8.44 7.91 -6.07
C LYS A 57 -8.57 7.10 -7.36
N ALA A 58 -7.59 6.28 -7.70
CA ALA A 58 -7.57 5.51 -8.94
C ALA A 58 -8.55 4.32 -8.92
N SER A 59 -8.77 3.68 -7.77
CA SER A 59 -9.69 2.55 -7.68
C SER A 59 -10.19 2.32 -6.26
N ASN A 60 -11.15 1.39 -6.10
CA ASN A 60 -11.74 1.04 -4.82
C ASN A 60 -10.77 0.23 -3.93
N VAL A 61 -9.78 0.90 -3.34
CA VAL A 61 -8.84 0.34 -2.35
C VAL A 61 -8.82 1.19 -1.08
N ALA A 62 -8.59 0.56 0.06
CA ALA A 62 -8.29 1.24 1.31
C ALA A 62 -6.78 1.25 1.56
N ALA A 63 -6.21 2.41 1.88
CA ALA A 63 -4.82 2.53 2.30
C ALA A 63 -4.69 2.43 3.82
N ILE A 64 -3.73 1.65 4.29
CA ILE A 64 -3.35 1.53 5.69
C ILE A 64 -1.83 1.64 5.83
N GLU A 65 -1.36 2.49 6.73
CA GLU A 65 0.07 2.57 7.03
C GLU A 65 0.50 1.38 7.88
N ILE A 66 1.66 0.80 7.53
CA ILE A 66 2.30 -0.26 8.28
C ILE A 66 3.43 0.35 9.11
N SER A 67 3.20 0.44 10.41
CA SER A 67 4.19 0.89 11.37
C SER A 67 5.32 -0.14 11.52
N GLY A 68 6.54 0.29 11.22
CA GLY A 68 7.76 -0.50 11.39
C GLY A 68 8.89 0.35 11.97
N ASN A 69 10.00 -0.30 12.33
CA ASN A 69 11.21 0.37 12.83
C ASN A 69 12.11 0.86 11.67
N CYS A 70 11.49 1.26 10.56
CA CYS A 70 12.20 1.64 9.33
C CYS A 70 13.06 2.89 9.52
N PRO A 71 14.05 3.13 8.64
CA PRO A 71 14.81 4.39 8.62
C PRO A 71 13.88 5.61 8.63
N GLN A 72 14.31 6.72 9.24
CA GLN A 72 13.47 7.91 9.50
C GLN A 72 12.73 8.50 8.28
N HIS A 73 13.11 8.12 7.05
CA HIS A 73 12.59 8.72 5.83
C HIS A 73 11.81 7.76 4.92
N VAL A 74 11.66 6.49 5.27
CA VAL A 74 10.88 5.51 4.47
C VAL A 74 9.86 4.79 5.34
N SER A 75 8.69 4.54 4.77
CA SER A 75 7.62 3.76 5.41
C SER A 75 6.87 2.95 4.35
N THR A 76 5.96 2.08 4.79
CA THR A 76 5.22 1.15 3.94
C THR A 76 3.71 1.35 4.10
N ILE A 77 2.99 1.34 2.98
CA ILE A 77 1.53 1.33 2.96
C ILE A 77 1.02 0.02 2.35
N ALA A 78 -0.05 -0.50 2.96
CA ALA A 78 -0.86 -1.57 2.40
C ALA A 78 -2.12 -1.00 1.73
N LEU A 79 -2.39 -1.43 0.49
CA LEU A 79 -3.61 -1.20 -0.25
C LEU A 79 -4.48 -2.46 -0.18
N LEU A 80 -5.65 -2.34 0.42
CA LEU A 80 -6.60 -3.44 0.62
C LEU A 80 -7.75 -3.32 -0.37
N GLY A 81 -8.04 -4.38 -1.11
CA GLY A 81 -9.18 -4.39 -2.05
C GLY A 81 -9.31 -5.71 -2.80
N ASP A 82 -10.11 -5.68 -3.86
CA ASP A 82 -10.19 -6.79 -4.81
C ASP A 82 -8.96 -6.80 -5.73
N VAL A 83 -8.67 -7.94 -6.36
CA VAL A 83 -7.45 -8.15 -7.13
C VAL A 83 -7.26 -7.10 -8.22
N GLU A 84 -8.32 -6.77 -8.95
CA GLU A 84 -8.28 -5.80 -10.06
C GLU A 84 -8.03 -4.38 -9.56
N ALA A 85 -8.72 -3.95 -8.50
CA ALA A 85 -8.55 -2.64 -7.89
C ALA A 85 -7.10 -2.45 -7.39
N VAL A 86 -6.58 -3.42 -6.64
CA VAL A 86 -5.20 -3.37 -6.12
C VAL A 86 -4.20 -3.34 -7.28
N ARG A 87 -4.38 -4.13 -8.34
CA ARG A 87 -3.49 -4.10 -9.51
C ARG A 87 -3.53 -2.76 -10.22
N HIS A 88 -4.71 -2.18 -10.41
CA HIS A 88 -4.86 -0.88 -11.05
C HIS A 88 -4.16 0.21 -10.24
N SER A 89 -4.41 0.30 -8.94
CA SER A 89 -3.78 1.28 -8.06
C SER A 89 -2.26 1.14 -8.02
N LEU A 90 -1.72 -0.08 -7.94
CA LEU A 90 -0.26 -0.30 -8.03
C LEU A 90 0.32 0.04 -9.41
N GLY A 91 -0.47 -0.07 -10.47
CA GLY A 91 -0.10 0.36 -11.83
C GLY A 91 0.10 1.87 -11.89
N VAL A 92 -0.83 2.64 -11.31
CA VAL A 92 -0.73 4.10 -11.21
C VAL A 92 0.52 4.53 -10.45
N ILE A 93 0.82 3.90 -9.30
CA ILE A 93 2.05 4.23 -8.54
C ILE A 93 3.32 4.00 -9.38
N ARG A 94 3.39 2.89 -10.15
CA ARG A 94 4.54 2.63 -11.03
C ARG A 94 4.69 3.67 -12.13
N GLN A 95 3.56 4.12 -12.69
CA GLN A 95 3.57 5.15 -13.71
C GLN A 95 4.08 6.48 -13.14
N LEU A 96 3.60 6.88 -11.95
CA LEU A 96 4.02 8.10 -11.28
C LEU A 96 5.52 8.10 -10.94
N GLU A 97 6.08 7.01 -10.43
CA GLU A 97 7.53 6.91 -10.18
C GLU A 97 8.34 7.01 -11.49
N ALA A 98 7.85 6.44 -12.60
CA ALA A 98 8.50 6.53 -13.90
C ALA A 98 8.41 7.93 -14.54
N GLU A 99 7.38 8.70 -14.20
CA GLU A 99 7.20 10.09 -14.64
C GLU A 99 8.00 11.06 -13.77
N GLY A 100 7.93 10.94 -12.45
CA GLY A 100 8.66 11.78 -11.49
C GLY A 100 10.19 11.62 -11.54
N GLY A 101 10.69 10.47 -12.00
CA GLY A 101 12.12 10.29 -12.30
C GLY A 101 12.65 11.08 -13.50
N LYS A 102 11.79 11.81 -14.23
CA LYS A 102 12.16 12.64 -15.39
C LYS A 102 12.35 14.13 -15.05
N ASP A 103 11.90 14.57 -13.88
CA ASP A 103 12.01 15.97 -13.43
C ASP A 103 13.32 16.23 -12.63
N GLU A 104 14.19 15.23 -12.47
CA GLU A 104 15.50 15.33 -11.79
C GLU A 104 16.72 15.44 -12.74
N ILE A 105 16.56 15.92 -14.00
CA ILE A 105 17.68 16.19 -14.94
C ILE A 105 17.69 17.65 -15.40
#